data_AF-A0A970VLE2-F1
#
_entry.id   AF-A0A970VLE2-F1
#
_cell.length_a   1.000
_cell.length_b   1.000
_cell.length_c   1.000
_cell.angle_alpha   90.00
_cell.angle_beta   90.00
_cell.angle_gamma   90.00
#
_symmetry.space_group_name_H-M   'P 1'
#
loop_
_entity.id
_entity.type
_entity.pdbx_description
1 polymer ?
#
loop_
_entity_poly.entity_id
_entity_poly.type
_entity_poly.pdbx_seq_one_letter_code
_entity_poly.pdbx_strand_id
1 'polypeptide(L)'
;MSMPTQLPRHPYIIHIPARPDQLEESTLRSLMERQIAKLIARDPVPEQEAWEYLGQYPVVYIVHAEDGAAKKKRHIVYVGETNDIIARTRQHLLQDVKSRDDWRHIADANNAQQYVIGSAFFNKSLTLDIENRFMHYMSSVDSVERLNNRRTNAQGKYYTDTLLDSMFQDIWLGLHKQDPELFPAEQIILDSALFKASPFHELSDEQKDAERVVLEALRAARANDKDDLPTLVLVGGAAGTGKTVLLSHLFYRMMTESLEADEIEADAEAPIPDASRPSAYILVNHDEQLHVYNQIATKLGLQKHDDEIVLKPSSFIKKYSQKEDGSKRARTIIEPNKGKHYIPQDQADVVLIDEAHLLHTQGNQGYSGSNMLADILRRAKVVVAIFDPGQILESRQRWTDEDMDRFFPKTCDA
;
A
#
# COMPACT_ATOMS: atom_id res chain seq x y z
N MET A 1 -13.46 41.98 22.88
CA MET A 1 -13.99 40.72 22.33
C MET A 1 -13.19 39.61 22.96
N SER A 2 -13.75 38.98 23.99
CA SER A 2 -13.13 37.81 24.62
C SER A 2 -13.15 36.66 23.62
N MET A 3 -12.01 36.05 23.36
CA MET A 3 -11.96 34.82 22.58
C MET A 3 -12.87 33.77 23.25
N PRO A 4 -13.63 32.98 22.49
CA PRO A 4 -14.36 31.87 23.07
C PRO A 4 -13.38 30.94 23.77
N THR A 5 -13.75 30.55 24.98
CA THR A 5 -13.33 29.34 25.70
C THR A 5 -12.91 28.23 24.75
N GLN A 6 -11.75 27.60 25.04
CA GLN A 6 -11.12 26.48 24.32
C GLN A 6 -12.09 25.71 23.41
N LEU A 7 -11.90 25.83 22.09
CA LEU A 7 -12.55 24.96 21.11
C LEU A 7 -12.41 23.50 21.57
N PRO A 8 -13.50 22.70 21.57
CA PRO A 8 -13.42 21.32 21.97
C PRO A 8 -12.39 20.60 21.10
N ARG A 9 -11.34 20.06 21.75
CA ARG A 9 -10.27 19.34 21.07
C ARG A 9 -10.70 17.99 20.53
N HIS A 10 -11.84 17.50 20.96
CA HIS A 10 -12.28 16.14 20.67
C HIS A 10 -12.98 16.06 19.32
N PRO A 11 -12.72 15.01 18.54
CA PRO A 11 -13.39 14.76 17.27
C PRO A 11 -14.87 14.40 17.49
N TYR A 12 -15.71 14.83 16.57
CA TYR A 12 -17.09 14.38 16.45
C TYR A 12 -17.10 13.12 15.59
N ILE A 13 -17.58 12.00 16.12
CA ILE A 13 -17.59 10.70 15.43
C ILE A 13 -19.02 10.18 15.43
N ILE A 14 -19.65 10.16 14.25
CA ILE A 14 -20.99 9.59 14.08
C ILE A 14 -20.94 8.32 13.24
N HIS A 15 -21.88 7.42 13.48
CA HIS A 15 -21.99 6.15 12.76
C HIS A 15 -23.37 6.04 12.10
N ILE A 16 -23.38 5.97 10.77
CA ILE A 16 -24.60 6.00 9.95
C ILE A 16 -24.63 4.80 8.99
N PRO A 17 -25.82 4.33 8.57
CA PRO A 17 -25.93 3.33 7.51
C PRO A 17 -25.37 3.82 6.18
N ALA A 18 -24.72 2.91 5.44
CA ALA A 18 -24.15 3.18 4.11
C ALA A 18 -24.80 2.27 3.07
N ARG A 19 -26.10 2.46 2.81
CA ARG A 19 -26.91 1.54 1.98
C ARG A 19 -27.67 2.27 0.87
N PRO A 20 -27.76 1.70 -0.35
CA PRO A 20 -28.43 2.33 -1.49
C PRO A 20 -29.88 2.77 -1.26
N ASP A 21 -30.63 2.05 -0.43
CA ASP A 21 -32.04 2.29 -0.12
C ASP A 21 -32.27 3.46 0.86
N GLN A 22 -31.21 4.00 1.47
CA GLN A 22 -31.29 5.05 2.51
C GLN A 22 -30.55 6.35 2.10
N LEU A 23 -30.38 6.58 0.80
CA LEU A 23 -29.53 7.65 0.27
C LEU A 23 -30.23 8.95 -0.09
N GLU A 24 -31.55 9.07 0.10
CA GLU A 24 -32.20 10.37 -0.04
C GLU A 24 -31.51 11.39 0.86
N GLU A 25 -31.16 12.56 0.32
CA GLU A 25 -30.38 13.58 1.03
C GLU A 25 -31.03 13.99 2.35
N SER A 26 -32.35 14.15 2.36
CA SER A 26 -33.16 14.38 3.56
C SER A 26 -33.03 13.25 4.59
N THR A 27 -32.97 12.00 4.13
CA THR A 27 -32.85 10.81 4.98
C THR A 27 -31.47 10.72 5.62
N LEU A 28 -30.39 10.88 4.82
CA LEU A 28 -29.01 10.89 5.33
C LEU A 28 -28.80 12.03 6.33
N ARG A 29 -29.27 13.23 6.00
CA ARG A 29 -29.26 14.38 6.91
C ARG A 29 -29.97 14.08 8.22
N SER A 30 -31.19 13.54 8.17
CA SER A 30 -31.96 13.17 9.37
C SER A 30 -31.28 12.07 10.20
N LEU A 31 -30.54 11.15 9.56
CA LEU A 31 -29.75 10.13 10.26
C LEU A 31 -28.56 10.76 10.99
N MET A 32 -27.83 11.66 10.33
CA MET A 32 -26.71 12.38 10.93
C MET A 32 -27.17 13.25 12.12
N GLU A 33 -28.23 14.04 11.95
CA GLU A 33 -28.84 14.85 13.03
C GLU A 33 -29.19 13.98 14.25
N ARG A 34 -29.81 12.81 14.02
CA ARG A 34 -30.13 11.85 15.10
C ARG A 34 -28.90 11.29 15.80
N GLN A 35 -27.77 11.09 15.10
CA GLN A 35 -26.54 10.61 15.73
C GLN A 35 -25.83 11.70 16.52
N ILE A 36 -25.81 12.94 16.01
CA ILE A 36 -25.25 14.09 16.72
C ILE A 36 -26.01 14.33 18.03
N ALA A 37 -27.35 14.30 17.99
CA ALA A 37 -28.19 14.43 19.17
C ALA A 37 -27.98 13.33 20.22
N LYS A 38 -27.46 12.15 19.84
CA LYS A 38 -27.07 11.08 20.78
C LYS A 38 -25.67 11.28 21.35
N LEU A 39 -24.76 11.80 20.53
CA LEU A 39 -23.38 12.06 20.91
C LEU A 39 -23.28 13.22 21.92
N ILE A 40 -24.20 14.18 21.84
CA ILE A 40 -24.20 15.39 22.63
C ILE A 40 -25.42 15.40 23.56
N ALA A 41 -25.18 15.51 24.87
CA ALA A 41 -26.23 15.49 25.86
C ALA A 41 -27.12 16.74 25.79
N ARG A 42 -28.17 16.74 24.94
CA ARG A 42 -29.27 17.74 24.85
C ARG A 42 -28.84 19.22 24.99
N ASP A 43 -27.63 19.59 24.60
CA ASP A 43 -27.16 20.98 24.55
C ASP A 43 -27.16 21.44 23.07
N PRO A 44 -27.97 22.45 22.70
CA PRO A 44 -28.06 22.92 21.32
C PRO A 44 -26.76 23.51 20.76
N VAL A 45 -25.86 24.05 21.61
CA VAL A 45 -24.66 24.75 21.11
C VAL A 45 -23.61 23.78 20.58
N PRO A 46 -23.17 22.75 21.33
CA PRO A 46 -22.26 21.75 20.78
C PRO A 46 -22.90 20.95 19.64
N GLU A 47 -24.23 20.76 19.66
CA GLU A 47 -24.97 20.11 18.56
C GLU A 47 -24.88 20.92 17.26
N GLN A 48 -25.00 22.25 17.33
CA GLN A 48 -24.83 23.12 16.18
C GLN A 48 -23.40 23.12 15.64
N GLU A 49 -22.39 23.18 16.52
CA GLU A 49 -20.98 23.09 16.14
C GLU A 49 -20.65 21.74 15.48
N ALA A 50 -21.17 20.63 16.02
CA ALA A 50 -20.99 19.31 15.44
C ALA A 50 -21.59 19.21 14.03
N TRP A 51 -22.80 19.77 13.82
CA TRP A 51 -23.40 19.82 12.49
C TRP A 51 -22.59 20.66 11.51
N GLU A 52 -22.08 21.81 11.96
CA GLU A 52 -21.21 22.66 11.16
C GLU A 52 -19.95 21.90 10.73
N TYR A 53 -19.22 21.27 11.64
CA TYR A 53 -17.99 20.56 11.31
C TYR A 53 -18.19 19.26 10.52
N LEU A 54 -19.29 18.54 10.72
CA LEU A 54 -19.57 17.30 9.99
C LEU A 54 -20.22 17.53 8.62
N GLY A 55 -20.86 18.68 8.42
CA GLY A 55 -21.64 18.98 7.22
C GLY A 55 -21.08 20.06 6.30
N GLN A 56 -20.19 20.94 6.79
CA GLN A 56 -19.71 22.11 6.04
C GLN A 56 -18.18 22.20 5.96
N TYR A 57 -17.46 21.41 6.74
CA TYR A 57 -16.00 21.37 6.75
C TYR A 57 -15.49 20.05 6.16
N PRO A 58 -14.20 19.97 5.79
CA PRO A 58 -13.57 18.72 5.41
C PRO A 58 -13.76 17.67 6.52
N VAL A 59 -14.13 16.45 6.13
CA VAL A 59 -14.31 15.30 7.03
C VAL A 59 -13.53 14.10 6.52
N VAL A 60 -13.22 13.18 7.44
CA VAL A 60 -12.73 11.85 7.11
C VAL A 60 -13.84 10.84 7.37
N TYR A 61 -14.01 9.87 6.50
CA TYR A 61 -15.02 8.83 6.63
C TYR A 61 -14.44 7.45 6.37
N ILE A 62 -15.05 6.46 7.04
CA ILE A 62 -14.68 5.05 6.93
C ILE A 62 -15.97 4.29 6.63
N VAL A 63 -16.08 3.73 5.43
CA VAL A 63 -17.18 2.83 5.08
C VAL A 63 -16.72 1.41 5.29
N HIS A 64 -17.54 0.60 5.95
CA HIS A 64 -17.23 -0.80 6.18
C HIS A 64 -18.46 -1.68 6.01
N ALA A 65 -18.22 -2.90 5.57
CA ALA A 65 -19.21 -3.96 5.49
C ALA A 65 -18.56 -5.28 5.92
N GLU A 66 -19.25 -6.10 6.70
CA GLU A 66 -18.74 -7.45 7.01
C GLU A 66 -18.98 -8.36 5.80
N ASP A 67 -17.95 -9.11 5.40
CA ASP A 67 -18.06 -10.17 4.42
C ASP A 67 -18.84 -11.35 5.02
N GLY A 68 -20.12 -11.45 4.64
CA GLY A 68 -21.04 -12.49 5.11
C GLY A 68 -20.65 -13.91 4.72
N ALA A 69 -19.66 -14.12 3.84
CA ALA A 69 -19.18 -15.44 3.46
C ALA A 69 -18.09 -16.00 4.40
N ALA A 70 -17.50 -15.16 5.27
CA ALA A 70 -16.37 -15.54 6.09
C ALA A 70 -16.78 -16.20 7.43
N LYS A 71 -16.07 -17.28 7.83
CA LYS A 71 -16.28 -17.96 9.12
C LYS A 71 -15.87 -17.10 10.33
N LYS A 72 -15.04 -16.07 10.11
CA LYS A 72 -14.68 -15.01 11.06
C LYS A 72 -15.19 -13.70 10.47
N LYS A 73 -15.62 -12.76 11.30
CA LYS A 73 -15.95 -11.42 10.84
C LYS A 73 -14.73 -10.81 10.13
N ARG A 74 -14.90 -10.54 8.85
CA ARG A 74 -13.93 -9.87 8.00
C ARG A 74 -14.62 -8.66 7.40
N HIS A 75 -13.93 -7.54 7.36
CA HIS A 75 -14.48 -6.29 6.88
C HIS A 75 -13.83 -5.93 5.54
N ILE A 76 -14.67 -5.51 4.60
CA ILE A 76 -14.24 -4.70 3.47
C ILE A 76 -14.35 -3.25 3.94
N VAL A 77 -13.25 -2.52 3.84
CA VAL A 77 -13.13 -1.15 4.34
C VAL A 77 -12.74 -0.22 3.20
N TYR A 78 -13.39 0.94 3.16
CA TYR A 78 -12.99 2.08 2.35
C TYR A 78 -12.72 3.27 3.28
N VAL A 79 -11.58 3.92 3.10
CA VAL A 79 -11.22 5.16 3.81
C VAL A 79 -11.21 6.30 2.80
N GLY A 80 -11.79 7.44 3.18
CA GLY A 80 -11.85 8.61 2.33
C GLY A 80 -11.90 9.93 3.10
N GLU A 81 -11.54 11.03 2.44
CA GLU A 81 -11.90 12.39 2.87
C GLU A 81 -12.83 13.10 1.88
N THR A 82 -13.57 14.10 2.35
CA THR A 82 -14.43 14.93 1.49
C THR A 82 -14.84 16.24 2.17
N ASN A 83 -15.24 17.22 1.37
CA ASN A 83 -15.89 18.46 1.84
C ASN A 83 -17.42 18.37 1.86
N ASP A 84 -18.00 17.33 1.24
CA ASP A 84 -19.44 17.11 1.21
C ASP A 84 -19.74 15.62 1.37
N ILE A 85 -19.99 15.23 2.62
CA ILE A 85 -20.18 13.83 2.99
C ILE A 85 -21.45 13.23 2.38
N ILE A 86 -22.51 14.02 2.22
CA ILE A 86 -23.78 13.52 1.69
C ILE A 86 -23.64 13.26 0.20
N ALA A 87 -23.13 14.23 -0.57
CA ALA A 87 -22.89 14.06 -2.00
C ALA A 87 -21.91 12.93 -2.26
N ARG A 88 -20.82 12.85 -1.48
CA ARG A 88 -19.80 11.80 -1.64
C ARG A 88 -20.33 10.40 -1.35
N THR A 89 -21.10 10.23 -0.27
CA THR A 89 -21.73 8.94 0.06
C THR A 89 -22.68 8.49 -1.04
N ARG A 90 -23.46 9.42 -1.61
CA ARG A 90 -24.35 9.16 -2.75
C ARG A 90 -23.58 8.79 -4.03
N GLN A 91 -22.49 9.49 -4.33
CA GLN A 91 -21.64 9.17 -5.48
C GLN A 91 -21.14 7.73 -5.37
N HIS A 92 -20.56 7.37 -4.22
CA HIS A 92 -20.01 6.05 -3.96
C HIS A 92 -21.02 4.92 -4.14
N LEU A 93 -22.22 5.08 -3.57
CA LEU A 93 -23.22 4.02 -3.52
C LEU A 93 -24.20 3.99 -4.71
N LEU A 94 -24.19 5.01 -5.58
CA LEU A 94 -25.09 5.08 -6.75
C LEU A 94 -24.36 5.14 -8.10
N GLN A 95 -23.18 5.77 -8.16
CA GLN A 95 -22.45 6.00 -9.40
C GLN A 95 -21.26 5.06 -9.50
N ASP A 96 -20.42 5.05 -8.48
CA ASP A 96 -19.18 4.28 -8.39
C ASP A 96 -19.43 2.77 -8.44
N VAL A 97 -20.54 2.28 -7.86
CA VAL A 97 -21.04 0.89 -8.00
C VAL A 97 -21.11 0.44 -9.47
N LYS A 98 -21.31 1.35 -10.44
CA LYS A 98 -21.43 0.96 -11.85
C LYS A 98 -20.10 0.54 -12.47
N SER A 99 -18.99 1.07 -12.00
CA SER A 99 -17.66 0.84 -12.60
C SER A 99 -16.65 0.25 -11.63
N ARG A 100 -16.93 0.22 -10.32
CA ARG A 100 -15.99 -0.20 -9.30
C ARG A 100 -16.49 -1.41 -8.51
N ASP A 101 -15.76 -2.51 -8.61
CA ASP A 101 -16.12 -3.76 -7.94
C ASP A 101 -16.06 -3.64 -6.41
N ASP A 102 -15.13 -2.83 -5.88
CA ASP A 102 -15.02 -2.56 -4.44
C ASP A 102 -16.32 -1.97 -3.86
N TRP A 103 -16.90 -0.95 -4.50
CA TRP A 103 -18.19 -0.38 -4.09
C TRP A 103 -19.39 -1.25 -4.39
N ARG A 104 -19.35 -2.08 -5.45
CA ARG A 104 -20.41 -3.09 -5.66
C ARG A 104 -20.49 -4.01 -4.44
N HIS A 105 -19.36 -4.54 -3.99
CA HIS A 105 -19.32 -5.41 -2.81
C HIS A 105 -19.84 -4.72 -1.55
N ILE A 106 -19.50 -3.44 -1.32
CA ILE A 106 -20.02 -2.68 -0.18
C ILE A 106 -21.53 -2.42 -0.31
N ALA A 107 -22.00 -1.99 -1.48
CA ALA A 107 -23.40 -1.64 -1.71
C ALA A 107 -24.34 -2.85 -1.64
N ASP A 108 -23.87 -4.03 -2.07
CA ASP A 108 -24.60 -5.29 -1.99
C ASP A 108 -24.66 -5.86 -0.56
N ALA A 109 -23.81 -5.36 0.35
CA ALA A 109 -23.76 -5.83 1.72
C ALA A 109 -24.88 -5.20 2.57
N ASN A 110 -25.77 -6.04 3.07
CA ASN A 110 -26.91 -5.62 3.90
C ASN A 110 -26.52 -5.02 5.27
N ASN A 111 -25.24 -5.06 5.65
CA ASN A 111 -24.69 -4.55 6.91
C ASN A 111 -23.73 -3.37 6.70
N ALA A 112 -23.63 -2.80 5.49
CA ALA A 112 -22.74 -1.67 5.23
C ALA A 112 -23.07 -0.46 6.13
N GLN A 113 -22.05 0.08 6.80
CA GLN A 113 -22.11 1.25 7.67
C GLN A 113 -20.96 2.21 7.37
N GLN A 114 -21.06 3.43 7.89
CA GLN A 114 -20.09 4.49 7.67
C GLN A 114 -19.86 5.30 8.95
N TYR A 115 -18.60 5.43 9.34
CA TYR A 115 -18.18 6.44 10.29
C TYR A 115 -17.93 7.75 9.57
N VAL A 116 -18.38 8.85 10.13
CA VAL A 116 -18.05 10.22 9.69
C VAL A 116 -17.39 10.93 10.87
N ILE A 117 -16.21 11.47 10.61
CA ILE A 117 -15.33 12.07 11.60
C ILE A 117 -15.13 13.52 11.22
N GLY A 118 -15.45 14.43 12.14
CA GLY A 118 -15.29 15.87 11.98
C GLY A 118 -14.58 16.50 13.17
N SER A 119 -13.96 17.65 12.96
CA SER A 119 -13.30 18.42 14.02
C SER A 119 -13.18 19.88 13.63
N ALA A 120 -13.14 20.77 14.62
CA ALA A 120 -12.88 22.19 14.43
C ALA A 120 -11.52 22.50 13.78
N PHE A 121 -10.56 21.56 13.83
CA PHE A 121 -9.22 21.73 13.28
C PHE A 121 -9.08 21.16 11.86
N PHE A 122 -10.11 20.47 11.35
CA PHE A 122 -10.04 19.83 10.04
C PHE A 122 -9.96 20.88 8.92
N ASN A 123 -8.87 20.77 8.18
CA ASN A 123 -8.65 21.43 6.90
C ASN A 123 -8.20 20.36 5.91
N LYS A 124 -8.17 20.70 4.62
CA LYS A 124 -7.92 19.74 3.55
C LYS A 124 -6.63 18.94 3.75
N SER A 125 -5.54 19.61 4.12
CA SER A 125 -4.25 18.95 4.32
C SER A 125 -4.28 18.00 5.52
N LEU A 126 -4.86 18.43 6.64
CA LEU A 126 -4.98 17.58 7.83
C LEU A 126 -5.87 16.35 7.59
N THR A 127 -6.98 16.49 6.86
CA THR A 127 -7.86 15.35 6.57
C THR A 127 -7.21 14.34 5.63
N LEU A 128 -6.37 14.79 4.68
CA LEU A 128 -5.57 13.91 3.82
C LEU A 128 -4.55 13.11 4.63
N ASP A 129 -3.85 13.73 5.59
CA ASP A 129 -2.91 13.01 6.44
C ASP A 129 -3.60 12.04 7.40
N ILE A 130 -4.77 12.41 7.94
CA ILE A 130 -5.58 11.51 8.76
C ILE A 130 -6.08 10.33 7.93
N GLU A 131 -6.54 10.55 6.69
CA GLU A 131 -6.90 9.50 5.73
C GLU A 131 -5.72 8.55 5.47
N ASN A 132 -4.53 9.08 5.18
CA ASN A 132 -3.31 8.29 5.00
C ASN A 132 -2.96 7.47 6.26
N ARG A 133 -3.09 8.08 7.45
CA ARG A 133 -2.83 7.38 8.71
C ARG A 133 -3.84 6.26 8.97
N PHE A 134 -5.11 6.47 8.61
CA PHE A 134 -6.10 5.39 8.62
C PHE A 134 -5.74 4.28 7.64
N MET A 135 -5.24 4.59 6.45
CA MET A 135 -4.77 3.56 5.52
C MET A 135 -3.67 2.69 6.13
N HIS A 136 -2.72 3.33 6.81
CA HIS A 136 -1.63 2.65 7.51
C HIS A 136 -2.14 1.75 8.64
N TYR A 137 -3.03 2.26 9.50
CA TYR A 137 -3.52 1.50 10.64
C TYR A 137 -4.45 0.38 10.19
N MET A 138 -5.43 0.68 9.34
CA MET A 138 -6.46 -0.27 8.89
C MET A 138 -5.89 -1.43 8.06
N SER A 139 -4.84 -1.20 7.27
CA SER A 139 -4.18 -2.29 6.51
C SER A 139 -3.55 -3.34 7.45
N SER A 140 -3.23 -2.92 8.67
CA SER A 140 -2.61 -3.74 9.71
C SER A 140 -3.61 -4.39 10.66
N VAL A 141 -4.90 -4.09 10.53
CA VAL A 141 -5.97 -4.69 11.36
C VAL A 141 -6.33 -6.07 10.81
N ASP A 142 -6.27 -7.11 11.65
CA ASP A 142 -6.58 -8.50 11.25
C ASP A 142 -8.00 -8.72 10.75
N SER A 143 -8.98 -7.99 11.30
CA SER A 143 -10.38 -8.06 10.88
C SER A 143 -10.62 -7.38 9.52
N VAL A 144 -9.69 -6.59 9.00
CA VAL A 144 -9.78 -5.95 7.67
C VAL A 144 -9.20 -6.88 6.62
N GLU A 145 -10.07 -7.36 5.71
CA GLU A 145 -9.70 -8.27 4.63
C GLU A 145 -9.34 -7.51 3.34
N ARG A 146 -10.07 -6.45 3.04
CA ARG A 146 -9.79 -5.55 1.91
C ARG A 146 -9.85 -4.12 2.39
N LEU A 147 -8.86 -3.35 2.02
CA LEU A 147 -8.76 -1.92 2.30
C LEU A 147 -8.60 -1.18 0.99
N ASN A 148 -9.57 -0.31 0.70
CA ASN A 148 -9.59 0.47 -0.52
C ASN A 148 -9.44 1.95 -0.19
N ASN A 149 -8.58 2.62 -0.94
CA ASN A 149 -8.49 4.07 -1.06
C ASN A 149 -7.93 4.37 -2.46
N ARG A 150 -8.23 5.55 -2.99
CA ARG A 150 -7.77 6.02 -4.30
C ARG A 150 -6.80 7.19 -4.22
N ARG A 151 -6.49 7.70 -3.02
CA ARG A 151 -5.59 8.83 -2.80
C ARG A 151 -4.50 8.42 -1.82
N THR A 152 -3.25 8.64 -2.18
CA THR A 152 -2.10 8.47 -1.28
C THR A 152 -1.15 9.62 -1.48
N ASN A 153 -1.45 10.73 -0.82
CA ASN A 153 -0.65 11.95 -0.96
C ASN A 153 -0.23 12.38 0.43
N ALA A 154 0.99 12.01 0.83
CA ALA A 154 1.60 12.58 2.01
C ALA A 154 1.69 14.10 1.83
N GLN A 155 1.16 14.88 2.77
CA GLN A 155 1.24 16.32 2.69
C GLN A 155 2.62 16.82 3.13
N GLY A 156 3.07 17.92 2.54
CA GLY A 156 4.18 18.70 3.11
C GLY A 156 3.76 19.38 4.41
N LYS A 157 4.56 20.32 4.92
CA LYS A 157 4.18 21.07 6.13
C LYS A 157 2.96 21.98 5.89
N TYR A 158 2.01 21.98 6.81
CA TYR A 158 0.86 22.88 6.84
C TYR A 158 0.58 23.33 8.28
N TYR A 159 -0.26 24.36 8.43
CA TYR A 159 -0.45 25.10 9.68
C TYR A 159 -0.80 24.25 10.91
N THR A 160 -1.47 23.11 10.70
CA THR A 160 -1.95 22.22 11.78
C THR A 160 -1.25 20.86 11.79
N ASP A 161 -0.10 20.70 11.12
CA ASP A 161 0.66 19.43 11.07
C ASP A 161 1.00 18.91 12.48
N THR A 162 1.39 19.81 13.38
CA THR A 162 1.69 19.51 14.79
C THR A 162 0.51 18.90 15.58
N LEU A 163 -0.73 19.02 15.08
CA LEU A 163 -1.91 18.46 15.72
C LEU A 163 -2.18 17.01 15.28
N LEU A 164 -1.62 16.56 14.16
CA LEU A 164 -1.93 15.28 13.50
C LEU A 164 -1.91 14.10 14.46
N ASP A 165 -0.78 13.87 15.15
CA ASP A 165 -0.62 12.71 16.04
C ASP A 165 -1.63 12.72 17.19
N SER A 166 -1.76 13.87 17.87
CA SER A 166 -2.68 14.00 19.01
C SER A 166 -4.14 13.82 18.59
N MET A 167 -4.51 14.36 17.42
CA MET A 167 -5.86 14.23 16.90
C MET A 167 -6.15 12.81 16.43
N PHE A 168 -5.21 12.18 15.73
CA PHE A 168 -5.40 10.81 15.26
C PHE A 168 -5.55 9.84 16.44
N GLN A 169 -4.77 10.00 17.52
CA GLN A 169 -4.93 9.21 18.74
C GLN A 169 -6.32 9.38 19.37
N ASP A 170 -6.81 10.62 19.49
CA ASP A 170 -8.15 10.90 20.01
C ASP A 170 -9.24 10.27 19.13
N ILE A 171 -9.10 10.36 17.81
CA ILE A 171 -10.02 9.74 16.84
C ILE A 171 -9.99 8.22 16.97
N TRP A 172 -8.81 7.60 16.94
CA TRP A 172 -8.65 6.15 17.03
C TRP A 172 -9.20 5.61 18.35
N LEU A 173 -8.94 6.30 19.46
CA LEU A 173 -9.50 5.95 20.77
C LEU A 173 -11.03 6.09 20.79
N GLY A 174 -11.57 7.12 20.14
CA GLY A 174 -13.01 7.32 19.98
C GLY A 174 -13.66 6.18 19.19
N LEU A 175 -13.05 5.78 18.08
CA LEU A 175 -13.48 4.65 17.25
C LEU A 175 -13.35 3.31 17.99
N HIS A 176 -12.24 3.06 18.68
CA HIS A 176 -12.02 1.86 19.51
C HIS A 176 -13.11 1.67 20.56
N LYS A 177 -13.58 2.75 21.19
CA LYS A 177 -14.68 2.68 22.16
C LYS A 177 -16.02 2.26 21.52
N GLN A 178 -16.22 2.55 20.24
CA GLN A 178 -17.44 2.20 19.51
C GLN A 178 -17.36 0.80 18.91
N ASP A 179 -16.23 0.42 18.35
CA ASP A 179 -15.99 -0.88 17.73
C ASP A 179 -14.53 -1.35 17.95
N PRO A 180 -14.26 -2.08 19.05
CA PRO A 180 -12.92 -2.59 19.36
C PRO A 180 -12.41 -3.66 18.38
N GLU A 181 -13.29 -4.29 17.60
CA GLU A 181 -12.93 -5.36 16.66
C GLU A 181 -12.41 -4.78 15.35
N LEU A 182 -13.02 -3.70 14.85
CA LEU A 182 -12.57 -2.97 13.67
C LEU A 182 -11.45 -1.96 14.00
N PHE A 183 -11.44 -1.41 15.22
CA PHE A 183 -10.43 -0.46 15.68
C PHE A 183 -9.77 -1.00 16.96
N PRO A 184 -8.84 -1.96 16.86
CA PRO A 184 -8.18 -2.56 18.02
C PRO A 184 -7.28 -1.56 18.77
N ALA A 185 -6.77 -1.97 19.93
CA ALA A 185 -5.82 -1.18 20.68
C ALA A 185 -4.59 -0.84 19.82
N GLU A 186 -4.17 0.43 19.83
CA GLU A 186 -3.11 0.96 18.96
C GLU A 186 -1.82 0.13 19.02
N GLN A 187 -1.41 -0.32 20.20
CA GLN A 187 -0.20 -1.13 20.37
C GLN A 187 -0.21 -2.44 19.55
N ILE A 188 -1.38 -3.07 19.39
CA ILE A 188 -1.53 -4.30 18.58
C ILE A 188 -1.18 -4.00 17.12
N ILE A 189 -1.55 -2.82 16.64
CA ILE A 189 -1.26 -2.35 15.28
C ILE A 189 0.23 -2.06 15.14
N LEU A 190 0.79 -1.22 16.00
CA LEU A 190 2.19 -0.79 15.93
C LEU A 190 3.19 -1.96 16.02
N ASP A 191 2.85 -3.02 16.76
CA ASP A 191 3.71 -4.18 16.90
C ASP A 191 3.64 -5.15 15.71
N SER A 192 2.59 -5.06 14.90
CA SER A 192 2.35 -6.00 13.79
C SER A 192 3.40 -5.89 12.68
N ALA A 193 3.70 -7.03 12.05
CA ALA A 193 4.60 -7.06 10.90
C ALA A 193 4.01 -6.33 9.68
N LEU A 194 2.68 -6.40 9.52
CA LEU A 194 1.95 -5.65 8.49
C LEU A 194 2.16 -4.15 8.65
N PHE A 195 2.05 -3.63 9.86
CA PHE A 195 2.26 -2.21 10.13
C PHE A 195 3.68 -1.80 9.78
N LYS A 196 4.69 -2.54 10.25
CA LYS A 196 6.12 -2.27 10.03
C LYS A 196 6.56 -2.37 8.57
N ALA A 197 5.89 -3.18 7.76
CA ALA A 197 6.17 -3.33 6.33
C ALA A 197 5.21 -2.54 5.42
N SER A 198 4.26 -1.80 6.00
CA SER A 198 3.22 -1.07 5.28
C SER A 198 3.81 -0.04 4.30
N PRO A 199 3.21 0.10 3.09
CA PRO A 199 3.61 1.12 2.12
C PRO A 199 3.23 2.55 2.53
N PHE A 200 2.43 2.72 3.58
CA PHE A 200 1.90 4.02 4.01
C PHE A 200 2.72 4.72 5.09
N HIS A 201 3.91 4.21 5.42
CA HIS A 201 4.83 4.96 6.26
C HIS A 201 5.31 6.22 5.55
N GLU A 202 5.54 7.27 6.33
CA GLU A 202 6.25 8.43 5.84
C GLU A 202 7.70 8.05 5.53
N LEU A 203 8.13 8.31 4.29
CA LEU A 203 9.50 8.12 3.86
C LEU A 203 10.40 9.22 4.43
N SER A 204 11.61 8.85 4.86
CA SER A 204 12.66 9.83 5.18
C SER A 204 13.11 10.56 3.91
N ASP A 205 13.80 11.68 4.07
CA ASP A 205 14.30 12.45 2.92
C ASP A 205 15.26 11.62 2.05
N GLU A 206 16.12 10.79 2.67
CA GLU A 206 17.00 9.86 1.95
C GLU A 206 16.22 8.77 1.20
N GLN A 207 15.11 8.30 1.75
CA GLN A 207 14.24 7.32 1.09
C GLN A 207 13.48 7.94 -0.08
N LYS A 208 13.02 9.19 0.04
CA LYS A 208 12.40 9.95 -1.06
C LYS A 208 13.40 10.18 -2.20
N ASP A 209 14.66 10.49 -1.87
CA ASP A 209 15.73 10.60 -2.87
C ASP A 209 16.01 9.26 -3.57
N ALA A 210 16.08 8.17 -2.81
CA ALA A 210 16.24 6.82 -3.38
C ALA A 210 15.07 6.44 -4.28
N GLU A 211 13.84 6.74 -3.87
CA GLU A 211 12.63 6.54 -4.68
C GLU A 211 12.72 7.30 -6.00
N ARG A 212 13.10 8.58 -5.97
CA ARG A 212 13.23 9.40 -7.20
C ARG A 212 14.22 8.77 -8.18
N VAL A 213 15.38 8.31 -7.70
CA VAL A 213 16.40 7.65 -8.53
C VAL A 213 15.86 6.35 -9.14
N VAL A 214 15.12 5.55 -8.37
CA VAL A 214 14.48 4.33 -8.88
C VAL A 214 13.47 4.65 -9.97
N LEU A 215 12.58 5.63 -9.75
CA LEU A 215 11.57 6.02 -10.74
C LEU A 215 12.19 6.58 -12.03
N GLU A 216 13.28 7.36 -11.94
CA GLU A 216 14.04 7.84 -13.09
C GLU A 216 14.64 6.68 -13.90
N ALA A 217 15.24 5.69 -13.23
CA ALA A 217 15.78 4.50 -13.88
C ALA A 217 14.69 3.69 -14.60
N LEU A 218 13.50 3.60 -14.01
CA LEU A 218 12.34 2.93 -14.59
C LEU A 218 11.84 3.62 -15.86
N ARG A 219 11.70 4.95 -15.82
CA ARG A 219 11.30 5.76 -16.98
C ARG A 219 12.32 5.62 -18.11
N ALA A 220 13.61 5.70 -17.80
CA ALA A 220 14.68 5.53 -18.77
C ALA A 220 14.67 4.14 -19.42
N ALA A 221 14.47 3.08 -18.64
CA ALA A 221 14.38 1.71 -19.14
C ALA A 221 13.13 1.47 -20.01
N ARG A 222 12.00 2.13 -19.71
CA ARG A 222 10.79 2.08 -20.55
C ARG A 222 10.95 2.82 -21.88
N ALA A 223 11.68 3.94 -21.89
CA ALA A 223 11.91 4.72 -23.11
C ALA A 223 12.86 4.03 -24.11
N ASN A 224 13.74 3.15 -23.61
CA ASN A 224 14.66 2.38 -24.43
C ASN A 224 14.04 1.05 -24.86
N ASP A 225 13.48 1.01 -26.07
CA ASP A 225 12.78 -0.16 -26.64
C ASP A 225 13.73 -1.19 -27.30
N LYS A 226 15.03 -1.17 -26.94
CA LYS A 226 16.05 -2.09 -27.47
C LYS A 226 16.28 -3.24 -26.49
N ASP A 227 16.73 -4.39 -27.02
CA ASP A 227 17.29 -5.55 -26.28
C ASP A 227 18.59 -5.17 -25.51
N ASP A 228 18.56 -4.08 -24.76
CA ASP A 228 19.65 -3.61 -23.94
C ASP A 228 19.75 -4.46 -22.66
N LEU A 229 20.94 -4.41 -22.06
CA LEU A 229 21.21 -5.08 -20.80
C LEU A 229 20.25 -4.58 -19.70
N PRO A 230 19.84 -5.46 -18.77
CA PRO A 230 18.97 -5.09 -17.67
C PRO A 230 19.63 -4.03 -16.78
N THR A 231 18.85 -3.05 -16.33
CA THR A 231 19.30 -2.05 -15.36
C THR A 231 19.21 -2.62 -13.96
N LEU A 232 20.33 -2.63 -13.22
CA LEU A 232 20.37 -3.00 -11.81
C LEU A 232 20.53 -1.74 -10.94
N VAL A 233 19.55 -1.47 -10.09
CA VAL A 233 19.60 -0.41 -9.07
C VAL A 233 19.81 -1.07 -7.71
N LEU A 234 20.92 -0.75 -7.05
CA LEU A 234 21.17 -1.19 -5.69
C LEU A 234 20.69 -0.14 -4.68
N VAL A 235 19.93 -0.58 -3.70
CA VAL A 235 19.52 0.25 -2.56
C VAL A 235 20.21 -0.29 -1.31
N GLY A 236 21.24 0.42 -0.88
CA GLY A 236 22.01 0.11 0.33
C GLY A 236 21.54 0.92 1.53
N GLY A 237 21.78 0.38 2.73
CA GLY A 237 21.52 1.09 3.98
C GLY A 237 21.78 0.18 5.18
N ALA A 238 22.04 0.76 6.34
CA ALA A 238 22.23 -0.01 7.57
C ALA A 238 20.98 -0.81 7.95
N ALA A 239 21.14 -1.80 8.84
CA ALA A 239 20.00 -2.51 9.41
C ALA A 239 19.05 -1.52 10.12
N GLY A 240 17.74 -1.68 9.90
CA GLY A 240 16.72 -0.83 10.53
C GLY A 240 16.45 0.53 9.85
N THR A 241 17.09 0.85 8.72
CA THR A 241 16.85 2.12 7.99
C THR A 241 15.57 2.12 7.15
N GLY A 242 14.64 1.18 7.39
CA GLY A 242 13.34 1.13 6.68
C GLY A 242 13.43 0.72 5.20
N LYS A 243 14.42 -0.07 4.78
CA LYS A 243 14.56 -0.49 3.36
C LYS A 243 13.32 -1.24 2.85
N THR A 244 12.79 -2.17 3.64
CA THR A 244 11.52 -2.89 3.36
C THR A 244 10.35 -1.94 3.14
N VAL A 245 10.26 -0.87 3.94
CA VAL A 245 9.21 0.17 3.81
C VAL A 245 9.34 0.89 2.47
N LEU A 246 10.55 1.31 2.09
CA LEU A 246 10.81 1.91 0.77
C LEU A 246 10.38 0.99 -0.38
N LEU A 247 10.69 -0.31 -0.30
CA LEU A 247 10.26 -1.27 -1.31
C LEU A 247 8.74 -1.42 -1.40
N SER A 248 8.06 -1.55 -0.26
CA SER A 248 6.59 -1.63 -0.21
C SER A 248 5.96 -0.38 -0.81
N HIS A 249 6.48 0.80 -0.44
CA HIS A 249 6.00 2.09 -0.94
C HIS A 249 6.17 2.19 -2.46
N LEU A 250 7.38 1.97 -2.96
CA LEU A 250 7.69 1.96 -4.39
C LEU A 250 6.77 1.01 -5.16
N PHE A 251 6.59 -0.21 -4.67
CA PHE A 251 5.73 -1.19 -5.33
C PHE A 251 4.28 -0.76 -5.38
N TYR A 252 3.72 -0.31 -4.26
CA TYR A 252 2.35 0.17 -4.20
C TYR A 252 2.16 1.32 -5.20
N ARG A 253 3.04 2.32 -5.14
CA ARG A 253 3.04 3.48 -6.02
C ARG A 253 3.07 3.09 -7.50
N MET A 254 3.95 2.18 -7.90
CA MET A 254 4.02 1.71 -9.30
C MET A 254 2.74 1.00 -9.78
N MET A 255 1.97 0.40 -8.87
CA MET A 255 0.77 -0.36 -9.18
C MET A 255 -0.50 0.51 -9.16
N THR A 256 -0.46 1.66 -8.48
CA THR A 256 -1.61 2.55 -8.25
C THR A 256 -1.48 3.92 -8.90
N GLU A 257 -0.26 4.42 -9.14
CA GLU A 257 0.01 5.71 -9.79
C GLU A 257 0.68 5.57 -11.17
N SER A 258 0.38 6.49 -12.08
CA SER A 258 1.03 6.52 -13.39
C SER A 258 2.51 6.87 -13.23
N LEU A 259 3.39 6.05 -13.79
CA LEU A 259 4.84 6.31 -13.77
C LEU A 259 5.24 7.63 -14.46
N GLU A 260 4.38 8.15 -15.35
CA GLU A 260 4.59 9.39 -16.11
C GLU A 260 4.15 10.66 -15.36
N ALA A 261 3.50 10.52 -14.19
CA ALA A 261 3.08 11.67 -13.40
C ALA A 261 4.30 12.27 -12.66
N ASP A 262 4.70 13.47 -13.04
CA ASP A 262 5.71 14.26 -12.30
C ASP A 262 5.13 14.87 -11.02
N GLU A 263 3.81 15.06 -10.95
CA GLU A 263 3.06 15.52 -9.79
C GLU A 263 1.90 14.57 -9.50
N ILE A 264 1.60 14.35 -8.22
CA ILE A 264 0.47 13.50 -7.83
C ILE A 264 -0.82 14.26 -8.14
N GLU A 265 -1.54 13.87 -9.19
CA GLU A 265 -2.84 14.49 -9.52
C GLU A 265 -3.80 14.32 -8.34
N ALA A 266 -4.14 15.43 -7.67
CA ALA A 266 -5.00 15.45 -6.48
C ALA A 266 -6.44 14.94 -6.73
N ASP A 267 -6.85 14.83 -7.99
CA ASP A 267 -8.23 14.55 -8.41
C ASP A 267 -8.40 13.30 -9.31
N ALA A 268 -7.35 12.52 -9.54
CA ALA A 268 -7.43 11.33 -10.39
C ALA A 268 -8.03 10.13 -9.63
N GLU A 269 -9.36 10.09 -9.50
CA GLU A 269 -10.05 8.91 -8.96
C GLU A 269 -10.12 7.74 -9.93
N ALA A 270 -9.63 7.89 -11.15
CA ALA A 270 -9.63 6.82 -12.13
C ALA A 270 -8.49 5.82 -11.82
N PRO A 271 -8.79 4.52 -11.66
CA PRO A 271 -7.73 3.51 -11.56
C PRO A 271 -6.87 3.56 -12.82
N ILE A 272 -5.57 3.31 -12.68
CA ILE A 272 -4.77 2.93 -13.84
C ILE A 272 -5.42 1.69 -14.45
N PRO A 273 -5.77 1.71 -15.75
CA PRO A 273 -6.26 0.51 -16.42
C PRO A 273 -5.26 -0.64 -16.23
N ASP A 274 -5.73 -1.87 -16.01
CA ASP A 274 -4.84 -3.03 -15.85
C ASP A 274 -3.83 -3.17 -17.00
N ALA A 275 -4.21 -2.76 -18.21
CA ALA A 275 -3.35 -2.75 -19.39
C ALA A 275 -2.18 -1.74 -19.34
N SER A 276 -2.27 -0.74 -18.46
CA SER A 276 -1.26 0.31 -18.29
C SER A 276 -0.37 0.07 -17.07
N ARG A 277 -0.75 -0.87 -16.19
CA ARG A 277 0.08 -1.27 -15.05
C ARG A 277 1.36 -1.96 -15.53
N PRO A 278 2.53 -1.61 -14.97
CA PRO A 278 3.78 -2.30 -15.30
C PRO A 278 3.72 -3.76 -14.87
N SER A 279 4.40 -4.64 -15.59
CA SER A 279 4.67 -6.00 -15.10
C SER A 279 5.70 -5.94 -13.98
N ALA A 280 5.24 -5.67 -12.75
CA ALA A 280 6.06 -5.48 -11.56
C ALA A 280 5.94 -6.65 -10.57
N TYR A 281 7.05 -7.04 -9.95
CA TYR A 281 7.10 -8.12 -8.96
C TYR A 281 7.95 -7.75 -7.75
N ILE A 282 7.55 -8.22 -6.57
CA ILE A 282 8.40 -8.25 -5.37
C ILE A 282 8.94 -9.67 -5.19
N LEU A 283 10.24 -9.81 -4.99
CA LEU A 283 10.91 -11.08 -4.69
C LEU A 283 11.42 -11.09 -3.26
N VAL A 284 10.98 -12.08 -2.49
CA VAL A 284 11.35 -12.23 -1.07
C VAL A 284 11.81 -13.65 -0.84
N ASN A 285 13.03 -13.83 -0.33
CA ASN A 285 13.56 -15.18 -0.09
C ASN A 285 13.16 -15.76 1.27
N HIS A 286 12.82 -14.93 2.27
CA HIS A 286 12.38 -15.37 3.59
C HIS A 286 10.88 -15.72 3.61
N ASP A 287 10.46 -16.82 4.24
CA ASP A 287 9.06 -17.30 4.20
C ASP A 287 8.10 -16.39 4.99
N GLU A 288 8.50 -15.92 6.18
CA GLU A 288 7.62 -15.07 6.99
C GLU A 288 7.42 -13.69 6.34
N GLN A 289 8.48 -13.10 5.77
CA GLN A 289 8.38 -11.82 5.06
C GLN A 289 7.57 -11.98 3.77
N LEU A 290 7.74 -13.09 3.04
CA LEU A 290 6.92 -13.40 1.87
C LEU A 290 5.43 -13.42 2.24
N HIS A 291 5.08 -14.01 3.38
CA HIS A 291 3.69 -14.01 3.86
C HIS A 291 3.19 -12.60 4.18
N VAL A 292 3.99 -11.77 4.84
CA VAL A 292 3.65 -10.36 5.14
C VAL A 292 3.39 -9.58 3.86
N TYR A 293 4.27 -9.66 2.86
CA TYR A 293 4.07 -8.98 1.58
C TYR A 293 2.84 -9.49 0.82
N ASN A 294 2.60 -10.81 0.80
CA ASN A 294 1.41 -11.40 0.20
C ASN A 294 0.11 -10.90 0.87
N GLN A 295 0.11 -10.79 2.20
CA GLN A 295 -1.02 -10.24 2.95
C GLN A 295 -1.26 -8.76 2.62
N ILE A 296 -0.21 -7.93 2.58
CA ILE A 296 -0.31 -6.51 2.20
C ILE A 296 -0.88 -6.40 0.78
N ALA A 297 -0.30 -7.12 -0.19
CA ALA A 297 -0.72 -7.07 -1.58
C ALA A 297 -2.18 -7.51 -1.77
N THR A 298 -2.62 -8.54 -1.05
CA THR A 298 -4.01 -9.02 -1.11
C THR A 298 -4.98 -8.02 -0.47
N LYS A 299 -4.64 -7.48 0.71
CA LYS A 299 -5.47 -6.50 1.41
C LYS A 299 -5.68 -5.22 0.61
N LEU A 300 -4.64 -4.78 -0.10
CA LEU A 300 -4.68 -3.58 -0.95
C LEU A 300 -5.22 -3.85 -2.36
N GLY A 301 -5.70 -5.08 -2.63
CA GLY A 301 -6.30 -5.44 -3.91
C GLY A 301 -5.31 -5.48 -5.08
N LEU A 302 -4.01 -5.60 -4.81
CA LEU A 302 -2.97 -5.71 -5.83
C LEU A 302 -2.90 -7.12 -6.43
N GLN A 303 -3.28 -8.14 -5.65
CA GLN A 303 -3.39 -9.54 -6.08
C GLN A 303 -4.63 -10.20 -5.48
N LYS A 304 -5.12 -11.28 -6.11
CA LYS A 304 -6.27 -12.06 -5.63
C LYS A 304 -5.84 -13.24 -4.75
N HIS A 305 -4.70 -13.81 -5.08
CA HIS A 305 -4.13 -14.96 -4.40
C HIS A 305 -2.66 -14.73 -4.09
N ASP A 306 -2.17 -15.40 -3.04
CA ASP A 306 -0.76 -15.44 -2.73
C ASP A 306 0.04 -15.94 -3.95
N ASP A 307 1.26 -15.44 -4.09
CA ASP A 307 2.20 -15.83 -5.13
C ASP A 307 1.78 -15.44 -6.57
N GLU A 308 1.05 -14.33 -6.74
CA GLU A 308 0.77 -13.74 -8.06
C GLU A 308 1.83 -12.70 -8.46
N ILE A 309 2.04 -11.70 -7.60
CA ILE A 309 2.99 -10.58 -7.82
C ILE A 309 4.11 -10.54 -6.78
N VAL A 310 3.90 -11.12 -5.60
CA VAL A 310 4.94 -11.31 -4.58
C VAL A 310 5.40 -12.76 -4.65
N LEU A 311 6.67 -13.01 -4.99
CA LEU A 311 7.15 -14.36 -5.32
C LEU A 311 8.44 -14.71 -4.57
N LYS A 312 8.68 -16.01 -4.40
CA LYS A 312 10.06 -16.49 -4.22
C LYS A 312 10.90 -16.19 -5.47
N PRO A 313 12.19 -15.87 -5.33
CA PRO A 313 13.11 -15.70 -6.47
C PRO A 313 13.08 -16.90 -7.43
N SER A 314 13.09 -18.13 -6.91
CA SER A 314 13.05 -19.34 -7.74
C SER A 314 11.74 -19.51 -8.52
N SER A 315 10.62 -19.06 -7.95
CA SER A 315 9.30 -19.10 -8.59
C SER A 315 9.24 -18.12 -9.75
N PHE A 316 9.72 -16.89 -9.55
CA PHE A 316 9.84 -15.89 -10.61
C PHE A 316 10.73 -16.36 -11.77
N ILE A 317 11.93 -16.89 -11.46
CA ILE A 317 12.84 -17.44 -12.47
C ILE A 317 12.13 -18.51 -13.29
N LYS A 318 11.44 -19.47 -12.65
CA LYS A 318 10.70 -20.53 -13.35
C LYS A 318 9.54 -19.99 -14.17
N LYS A 319 8.83 -18.94 -13.69
CA LYS A 319 7.70 -18.29 -14.38
C LYS A 319 8.14 -17.72 -15.72
N TYR A 320 9.25 -17.00 -15.73
CA TYR A 320 9.83 -16.33 -16.91
C TYR A 320 10.89 -17.18 -17.65
N SER A 321 10.83 -18.51 -17.51
CA SER A 321 11.71 -19.44 -18.21
C SER A 321 10.96 -20.31 -19.18
N GLN A 322 11.62 -20.68 -20.28
CA GLN A 322 11.10 -21.65 -21.24
C GLN A 322 10.74 -22.95 -20.53
N LYS A 323 9.63 -23.55 -20.94
CA LYS A 323 9.20 -24.84 -20.42
C LYS A 323 9.77 -25.98 -21.25
N GLU A 324 9.92 -27.14 -20.63
CA GLU A 324 10.18 -28.39 -21.36
C GLU A 324 8.94 -28.75 -22.18
N ASP A 325 9.16 -29.37 -23.35
CA ASP A 325 8.07 -29.71 -24.25
C ASP A 325 7.06 -30.64 -23.59
N GLY A 326 5.78 -30.28 -23.65
CA GLY A 326 4.69 -30.99 -22.95
C GLY A 326 4.72 -30.96 -21.41
N SER A 327 5.54 -30.11 -20.78
CA SER A 327 5.77 -30.11 -19.33
C SER A 327 5.67 -28.70 -18.70
N LYS A 328 5.31 -28.62 -17.41
CA LYS A 328 5.34 -27.35 -16.65
C LYS A 328 6.72 -27.01 -16.09
N ARG A 329 7.69 -27.91 -16.24
CA ARG A 329 9.04 -27.77 -15.70
C ARG A 329 9.82 -26.75 -16.53
N ALA A 330 10.50 -25.84 -15.85
CA ALA A 330 11.39 -24.88 -16.49
C ALA A 330 12.63 -25.60 -17.04
N ARG A 331 12.95 -25.34 -18.30
CA ARG A 331 14.07 -25.92 -19.02
C ARG A 331 15.38 -25.33 -18.51
N THR A 332 16.34 -26.20 -18.23
CA THR A 332 17.71 -25.83 -17.84
C THR A 332 18.72 -26.41 -18.80
N ILE A 333 19.77 -25.67 -19.10
CA ILE A 333 20.92 -26.13 -19.88
C ILE A 333 22.20 -25.98 -19.06
N ILE A 334 23.24 -26.72 -19.45
CA ILE A 334 24.57 -26.63 -18.88
C ILE A 334 25.46 -26.02 -19.96
N GLU A 335 26.01 -24.83 -19.69
CA GLU A 335 26.97 -24.19 -20.58
C GLU A 335 28.40 -24.40 -20.07
N PRO A 336 29.38 -24.67 -20.96
CA PRO A 336 30.79 -24.63 -20.60
C PRO A 336 31.13 -23.29 -19.94
N ASN A 337 31.81 -23.32 -18.79
CA ASN A 337 32.23 -22.15 -18.01
C ASN A 337 31.12 -21.27 -17.36
N LYS A 338 29.83 -21.54 -17.61
CA LYS A 338 28.70 -20.81 -16.94
C LYS A 338 27.85 -21.68 -16.02
N GLY A 339 28.06 -22.99 -16.05
CA GLY A 339 27.31 -23.94 -15.23
C GLY A 339 25.86 -24.11 -15.70
N LYS A 340 25.04 -24.72 -14.84
CA LYS A 340 23.63 -24.96 -15.10
C LYS A 340 22.83 -23.66 -14.94
N HIS A 341 21.98 -23.31 -15.90
CA HIS A 341 21.13 -22.12 -15.83
C HIS A 341 19.81 -22.33 -16.59
N TYR A 342 18.84 -21.44 -16.35
CA TYR A 342 17.51 -21.48 -16.96
C TYR A 342 17.48 -20.66 -18.25
N ILE A 343 16.79 -21.15 -19.28
CA ILE A 343 16.63 -20.41 -20.54
C ILE A 343 15.51 -19.35 -20.36
N PRO A 344 15.78 -18.05 -20.52
CA PRO A 344 14.75 -17.01 -20.42
C PRO A 344 13.75 -17.12 -21.57
N GLN A 345 12.49 -16.79 -21.30
CA GLN A 345 11.42 -16.77 -22.31
C GLN A 345 10.82 -15.38 -22.47
N ASP A 346 10.76 -14.60 -21.40
CA ASP A 346 10.07 -13.32 -21.35
C ASP A 346 10.72 -12.44 -20.26
N GLN A 347 10.34 -11.17 -20.18
CA GLN A 347 10.84 -10.21 -19.21
C GLN A 347 9.70 -9.46 -18.51
N ALA A 348 9.84 -9.30 -17.19
CA ALA A 348 9.06 -8.34 -16.43
C ALA A 348 9.59 -6.92 -16.68
N ASP A 349 8.74 -5.90 -16.51
CA ASP A 349 9.19 -4.51 -16.59
C ASP A 349 10.06 -4.18 -15.37
N VAL A 350 9.62 -4.60 -14.18
CA VAL A 350 10.29 -4.27 -12.91
C VAL A 350 10.29 -5.45 -11.96
N VAL A 351 11.44 -5.68 -11.32
CA VAL A 351 11.58 -6.64 -10.24
C VAL A 351 12.26 -5.98 -9.05
N LEU A 352 11.56 -5.96 -7.93
CA LEU A 352 12.04 -5.47 -6.64
C LEU A 352 12.47 -6.68 -5.81
N ILE A 353 13.69 -6.70 -5.30
CA ILE A 353 14.24 -7.80 -4.51
C ILE A 353 14.47 -7.29 -3.10
N ASP A 354 13.72 -7.83 -2.14
CA ASP A 354 14.00 -7.62 -0.73
C ASP A 354 15.11 -8.57 -0.26
N GLU A 355 16.00 -8.04 0.58
CA GLU A 355 17.19 -8.72 1.09
C GLU A 355 17.92 -9.54 0.02
N ALA A 356 18.34 -8.89 -1.07
CA ALA A 356 19.02 -9.52 -2.20
C ALA A 356 20.32 -10.22 -1.80
N HIS A 357 20.90 -9.84 -0.66
CA HIS A 357 22.03 -10.54 -0.06
C HIS A 357 21.69 -11.99 0.34
N LEU A 358 20.41 -12.37 0.47
CA LEU A 358 19.95 -13.74 0.72
C LEU A 358 19.84 -14.60 -0.54
N LEU A 359 20.04 -14.02 -1.73
CA LEU A 359 19.99 -14.75 -3.00
C LEU A 359 21.13 -15.77 -3.08
N HIS A 360 20.86 -16.92 -3.70
CA HIS A 360 21.86 -17.96 -3.84
C HIS A 360 22.81 -17.69 -5.01
N THR A 361 24.11 -17.76 -4.71
CA THR A 361 25.20 -17.74 -5.70
C THR A 361 25.57 -19.15 -6.19
N GLN A 362 24.80 -20.17 -5.79
CA GLN A 362 24.97 -21.57 -6.17
C GLN A 362 23.62 -22.30 -6.18
N GLY A 363 23.56 -23.44 -6.87
CA GLY A 363 22.36 -24.28 -6.91
C GLY A 363 22.05 -24.98 -5.58
N ASN A 364 20.77 -25.24 -5.32
CA ASN A 364 20.25 -26.01 -4.19
C ASN A 364 19.04 -26.88 -4.59
N GLN A 365 18.37 -27.53 -3.62
CA GLN A 365 17.20 -28.39 -3.90
C GLN A 365 16.03 -27.63 -4.57
N GLY A 366 15.84 -26.34 -4.30
CA GLY A 366 14.76 -25.51 -4.85
C GLY A 366 15.12 -24.75 -6.14
N TYR A 367 16.42 -24.57 -6.40
CA TYR A 367 16.97 -23.78 -7.50
C TYR A 367 18.18 -24.48 -8.12
N SER A 368 18.05 -24.93 -9.36
CA SER A 368 19.14 -25.64 -10.06
C SER A 368 20.11 -24.74 -10.83
N GLY A 369 19.96 -23.42 -10.79
CA GLY A 369 20.83 -22.51 -11.54
C GLY A 369 22.14 -22.22 -10.80
N SER A 370 23.02 -21.44 -11.43
CA SER A 370 24.34 -21.10 -10.87
C SER A 370 24.38 -19.76 -10.15
N ASN A 371 23.53 -18.78 -10.46
CA ASN A 371 23.46 -17.50 -9.75
C ASN A 371 22.06 -16.89 -9.91
N MET A 372 21.33 -16.74 -8.80
CA MET A 372 19.94 -16.27 -8.82
C MET A 372 19.81 -14.84 -9.35
N LEU A 373 20.70 -13.92 -8.94
CA LEU A 373 20.65 -12.53 -9.39
C LEU A 373 20.86 -12.45 -10.91
N ALA A 374 21.82 -13.22 -11.45
CA ALA A 374 22.04 -13.32 -12.89
C ALA A 374 20.79 -13.83 -13.64
N ASP A 375 20.11 -14.83 -13.07
CA ASP A 375 18.90 -15.38 -13.69
C ASP A 375 17.71 -14.42 -13.63
N ILE A 376 17.60 -13.62 -12.57
CA ILE A 376 16.57 -12.57 -12.44
C ILE A 376 16.84 -11.44 -13.42
N LEU A 377 18.08 -10.95 -13.51
CA LEU A 377 18.49 -9.89 -14.43
C LEU A 377 18.13 -10.22 -15.89
N ARG A 378 18.29 -11.48 -16.33
CA ARG A 378 17.90 -11.89 -17.68
C ARG A 378 16.39 -11.86 -17.95
N ARG A 379 15.56 -11.66 -16.92
CA ARG A 379 14.09 -11.77 -16.95
C ARG A 379 13.40 -10.48 -16.48
N ALA A 380 14.13 -9.38 -16.39
CA ALA A 380 13.59 -8.10 -15.97
C ALA A 380 14.30 -6.98 -16.73
N LYS A 381 13.56 -5.93 -17.11
CA LYS A 381 14.18 -4.72 -17.69
C LYS A 381 14.90 -3.92 -16.61
N VAL A 382 14.25 -3.77 -15.44
CA VAL A 382 14.84 -3.14 -14.26
C VAL A 382 14.75 -4.06 -13.05
N VAL A 383 15.86 -4.20 -12.35
CA VAL A 383 15.95 -4.89 -11.06
C VAL A 383 16.35 -3.88 -10.01
N VAL A 384 15.52 -3.69 -8.99
CA VAL A 384 15.84 -2.92 -7.78
C VAL A 384 16.14 -3.91 -6.68
N ALA A 385 17.35 -3.89 -6.12
CA ALA A 385 17.78 -4.86 -5.13
C ALA A 385 18.18 -4.15 -3.83
N ILE A 386 17.46 -4.44 -2.74
CA ILE A 386 17.91 -4.10 -1.39
C ILE A 386 19.12 -4.96 -1.08
N PHE A 387 20.24 -4.33 -0.76
CA PHE A 387 21.47 -5.03 -0.42
C PHE A 387 22.09 -4.46 0.84
N ASP A 388 22.35 -5.34 1.80
CA ASP A 388 23.07 -5.01 3.03
C ASP A 388 24.26 -5.96 3.16
N PRO A 389 25.48 -5.54 2.78
CA PRO A 389 26.66 -6.39 2.87
C PRO A 389 26.95 -6.84 4.31
N GLY A 390 26.51 -6.08 5.32
CA GLY A 390 26.69 -6.40 6.73
C GLY A 390 25.83 -7.56 7.24
N GLN A 391 24.82 -7.97 6.47
CA GLN A 391 23.86 -9.03 6.84
C GLN A 391 24.12 -10.38 6.15
N ILE A 392 25.26 -10.56 5.49
CA ILE A 392 25.59 -11.84 4.84
C ILE A 392 25.94 -12.90 5.90
N LEU A 393 25.00 -13.82 6.16
CA LEU A 393 25.13 -14.86 7.19
C LEU A 393 25.79 -16.15 6.69
N GLU A 394 25.61 -16.51 5.41
CA GLU A 394 26.05 -17.81 4.88
C GLU A 394 27.03 -17.69 3.71
N SER A 395 27.94 -18.66 3.56
CA SER A 395 28.93 -18.64 2.48
C SER A 395 28.32 -18.71 1.07
N ARG A 396 27.13 -19.34 0.92
CA ARG A 396 26.39 -19.45 -0.37
C ARG A 396 25.57 -18.19 -0.74
N GLN A 397 25.60 -17.19 0.14
CA GLN A 397 25.01 -15.86 -0.02
C GLN A 397 26.10 -14.80 -0.30
N ARG A 398 27.38 -15.17 -0.12
CA ARG A 398 28.50 -14.31 -0.46
C ARG A 398 28.61 -14.19 -1.97
N TRP A 399 28.49 -12.97 -2.46
CA TRP A 399 28.91 -12.61 -3.80
C TRP A 399 30.44 -12.63 -3.82
N THR A 400 31.02 -13.31 -4.80
CA THR A 400 32.48 -13.35 -4.97
C THR A 400 32.98 -11.99 -5.46
N ASP A 401 34.28 -11.70 -5.33
CA ASP A 401 34.85 -10.48 -5.91
C ASP A 401 34.60 -10.41 -7.43
N GLU A 402 34.57 -11.56 -8.11
CA GLU A 402 34.19 -11.66 -9.52
C GLU A 402 32.71 -11.35 -9.77
N ASP A 403 31.79 -11.82 -8.91
CA ASP A 403 30.38 -11.43 -8.98
C ASP A 403 30.22 -9.93 -8.73
N MET A 404 30.97 -9.39 -7.77
CA MET A 404 30.96 -7.98 -7.45
C MET A 404 31.45 -7.14 -8.62
N ASP A 405 32.59 -7.46 -9.22
CA ASP A 405 33.11 -6.75 -10.39
C ASP A 405 32.22 -6.92 -11.63
N ARG A 406 31.51 -8.06 -11.74
CA ARG A 406 30.61 -8.36 -12.86
C ARG A 406 29.29 -7.60 -12.78
N PHE A 407 28.66 -7.54 -11.61
CA PHE A 407 27.37 -6.85 -11.42
C PHE A 407 27.57 -5.38 -11.04
N PHE A 408 28.72 -5.04 -10.47
CA PHE A 408 29.08 -3.71 -9.98
C PHE A 408 30.49 -3.34 -10.48
N PRO A 409 30.68 -3.21 -11.81
CA PRO A 409 31.94 -2.72 -12.33
C PRO A 409 32.22 -1.37 -11.70
N LYS A 410 33.38 -1.21 -11.04
CA LYS A 410 33.79 0.06 -10.44
C LYS A 410 33.66 1.14 -11.51
N THR A 411 32.68 2.02 -11.36
CA THR A 411 32.61 3.24 -12.14
C THR A 411 33.89 4.01 -11.82
N CYS A 412 34.74 4.23 -12.82
CA CYS A 412 35.77 5.26 -12.71
C CYS A 412 35.06 6.55 -12.34
N ASP A 413 35.42 7.14 -11.21
CA ASP A 413 34.96 8.45 -10.77
C ASP A 413 35.01 9.44 -11.96
N ALA A 414 33.89 10.09 -12.23
CA ALA A 414 33.80 11.22 -13.17
C ALA A 414 33.47 12.49 -12.37
#